data_AF-X1Q3W2-F1
#
_entry.id   AF-X1Q3W2-F1
#
_cell.length_a   1.000
_cell.length_b   1.000
_cell.length_c   1.000
_cell.angle_alpha   90.00
_cell.angle_beta   90.00
_cell.angle_gamma   90.00
#
_symmetry.space_group_name_H-M   'P 1'
#
loop_
_entity.id
_entity.type
_entity.pdbx_description
1 polymer ?
#
loop_
_entity_poly.entity_id
_entity_poly.type
_entity_poly.pdbx_seq_one_letter_code
_entity_poly.pdbx_strand_id
1 'polypeptide(L)' 'MDKLEYILTGIDLKEGYTRLTKREKNIINLYYLEGYKDEEIAKIYGVCQQSVNESRKQGIKKLKYF' A
#
# COMPACT_ATOMS: atom_id res chain seq x y z
N MET A 1 -15.79 11.89 -6.57
CA MET A 1 -15.09 10.59 -6.63
C MET A 1 -13.61 10.87 -6.60
N ASP A 2 -12.95 10.42 -5.55
CA ASP A 2 -11.49 10.56 -5.45
C ASP A 2 -10.80 9.70 -6.52
N LYS A 3 -9.67 10.17 -7.03
CA LYS A 3 -8.87 9.47 -8.05
C LYS A 3 -8.53 8.03 -7.62
N LEU A 4 -8.41 7.83 -6.31
CA LEU A 4 -8.22 6.54 -5.69
C LEU A 4 -9.46 5.66 -5.80
N GLU A 5 -10.65 6.19 -5.51
CA GLU A 5 -11.92 5.46 -5.58
C GLU A 5 -12.14 4.88 -6.98
N TYR A 6 -11.81 5.63 -8.03
CA TYR A 6 -11.88 5.19 -9.43
C TYR A 6 -10.87 4.09 -9.79
N ILE A 7 -9.66 4.12 -9.23
CA ILE A 7 -8.64 3.07 -9.42
C ILE A 7 -9.03 1.79 -8.65
N LEU A 8 -9.68 1.95 -7.49
CA LEU A 8 -10.15 0.86 -6.65
C LEU A 8 -11.45 0.19 -7.17
N THR A 9 -12.19 0.80 -8.10
CA THR A 9 -13.46 0.29 -8.63
C THR A 9 -13.38 -0.82 -9.68
N GLY A 10 -12.19 -1.33 -10.01
CA GLY A 10 -12.09 -2.68 -10.54
C GLY A 10 -12.54 -3.63 -9.44
N ILE A 11 -13.61 -4.40 -9.65
CA ILE A 11 -14.33 -5.22 -8.64
C ILE A 11 -13.38 -6.03 -7.71
N ASP A 12 -12.18 -6.38 -8.19
CA ASP A 12 -11.16 -7.16 -7.50
C ASP A 12 -10.28 -6.36 -6.52
N LEU A 13 -10.12 -5.05 -6.71
CA LEU A 13 -9.26 -4.23 -5.84
C LEU A 13 -9.87 -3.99 -4.47
N LYS A 14 -11.21 -3.94 -4.39
CA LYS A 14 -11.93 -3.80 -3.12
C LYS A 14 -11.71 -5.03 -2.22
N GLU A 15 -11.72 -6.22 -2.80
CA GLU A 15 -11.43 -7.48 -2.08
C GLU A 15 -9.94 -7.60 -1.73
N GLY A 16 -9.04 -7.21 -2.63
CA GLY A 16 -7.62 -7.10 -2.29
C GLY A 16 -7.37 -6.13 -1.13
N TYR A 17 -8.13 -5.04 -1.06
CA TYR A 17 -8.02 -4.01 -0.02
C TYR A 17 -8.53 -4.47 1.35
N THR A 18 -9.55 -5.34 1.42
CA THR A 18 -10.00 -5.93 2.70
C THR A 18 -8.93 -6.84 3.30
N ARG A 19 -8.14 -7.52 2.46
CA ARG A 19 -7.03 -8.42 2.86
C ARG A 19 -5.76 -7.69 3.33
N LEU A 20 -5.68 -6.38 3.14
CA LEU A 20 -4.55 -5.58 3.61
C LEU A 20 -4.61 -5.38 5.13
N THR A 21 -3.47 -5.59 5.79
CA THR A 21 -3.27 -5.15 7.17
C THR A 21 -3.26 -3.62 7.26
N LYS A 22 -3.52 -3.08 8.46
CA LYS A 22 -3.44 -1.63 8.70
C LYS A 22 -2.09 -1.04 8.30
N ARG A 23 -1.00 -1.78 8.55
CA ARG A 23 0.36 -1.36 8.19
C ARG A 23 0.56 -1.30 6.66
N GLU A 24 0.12 -2.33 5.93
CA GLU A 24 0.21 -2.34 4.47
C GLU A 24 -0.63 -1.23 3.84
N LYS A 25 -1.85 -0.96 4.35
CA LYS A 25 -2.69 0.16 3.90
C LYS A 25 -1.96 1.49 4.03
N ASN A 26 -1.37 1.76 5.19
CA ASN A 26 -0.67 3.01 5.43
C ASN A 26 0.59 3.15 4.55
N ILE A 27 1.37 2.07 4.39
CA ILE A 27 2.57 2.09 3.54
C ILE A 27 2.20 2.31 2.06
N ILE A 28 1.13 1.66 1.57
CA ILE A 28 0.62 1.85 0.21
C ILE A 28 0.13 3.29 0.01
N ASN A 29 -0.60 3.83 0.99
CA ASN A 29 -1.07 5.22 0.93
C ASN A 29 0.09 6.22 0.87
N LEU A 30 1.05 6.10 1.79
CA LEU A 30 2.23 6.98 1.83
C LEU A 30 3.01 6.93 0.51
N TYR A 31 3.18 5.73 -0.06
CA TYR A 31 3.96 5.57 -1.29
C TYR A 31 3.21 6.06 -2.54
N TYR A 32 1.98 5.60 -2.76
CA TYR A 32 1.27 5.82 -4.03
C TYR A 32 0.38 7.07 -4.04
N LEU A 33 -0.09 7.53 -2.88
CA LEU A 33 -0.97 8.71 -2.80
C LEU A 33 -0.21 9.95 -2.38
N GLU A 34 0.68 9.80 -1.40
CA GLU A 34 1.43 10.93 -0.84
C GLU A 34 2.83 11.08 -1.46
N GLY A 35 3.29 10.10 -2.24
CA GLY A 35 4.52 10.17 -3.02
C GLY A 35 5.82 9.95 -2.24
N TYR A 36 5.74 9.43 -1.02
CA TYR A 36 6.92 9.10 -0.21
C TYR A 36 7.70 7.92 -0.79
N LYS A 37 9.02 7.95 -0.61
CA LYS A 37 9.92 6.84 -0.92
C LYS A 37 9.99 5.87 0.26
N ASP A 38 10.34 4.62 -0.01
CA ASP A 38 10.48 3.57 1.02
C ASP A 38 11.44 3.98 2.16
N GLU A 39 12.48 4.78 1.87
CA GLU A 39 13.43 5.29 2.87
C GLU A 39 12.79 6.30 3.84
N GLU A 40 11.92 7.16 3.32
CA GLU A 40 11.22 8.18 4.10
C GLU A 40 10.16 7.52 4.98
N ILE A 41 9.43 6.56 4.41
CA ILE A 41 8.49 5.72 5.14
C ILE A 41 9.22 4.92 6.23
N ALA A 42 10.39 4.36 5.93
CA ALA A 42 11.18 3.62 6.90
C ALA A 42 11.59 4.47 8.10
N LYS A 43 11.95 5.75 7.88
CA LYS A 43 12.21 6.73 8.94
C LYS A 43 10.97 7.00 9.79
N ILE A 44 9.78 7.16 9.17
CA ILE A 44 8.51 7.36 9.89
C ILE A 44 8.20 6.19 10.83
N TYR A 45 8.44 4.96 10.38
CA TYR A 45 8.14 3.75 11.15
C TYR A 45 9.30 3.26 12.04
N GLY A 46 10.47 3.89 12.00
CA GLY A 46 11.65 3.45 12.76
C GLY A 46 12.14 2.04 12.38
N VAL A 47 12.01 1.65 11.10
CA VAL A 47 12.40 0.33 10.60
C VAL A 47 13.37 0.43 9.42
N CYS A 48 13.93 -0.70 8.98
CA CYS A 48 14.75 -0.74 7.77
C CYS A 48 13.90 -0.53 6.49
N GLN A 49 14.47 0.14 5.49
CA GLN A 49 13.86 0.33 4.16
C GLN A 49 13.38 -0.99 3.54
N GLN A 50 14.15 -2.07 3.70
CA GLN A 50 13.77 -3.39 3.19
C GLN A 50 12.45 -3.90 3.79
N SER A 51 12.19 -3.63 5.08
CA SER A 51 10.92 -4.01 5.72
C SER A 51 9.73 -3.29 5.09
N VAL A 52 9.89 -2.00 4.77
CA VAL A 52 8.86 -1.22 4.07
C VAL A 52 8.65 -1.74 2.65
N ASN A 53 9.73 -1.98 1.90
CA ASN A 53 9.67 -2.51 0.54
C ASN A 53 8.93 -3.85 0.49
N GLU A 54 9.27 -4.78 1.40
CA GLU A 54 8.59 -6.07 1.48
C GLU A 54 7.12 -5.92 1.87
N SER A 55 6.79 -5.07 2.84
CA SER A 55 5.39 -4.79 3.19
C SER A 55 4.60 -4.18 2.02
N ARG A 56 5.23 -3.28 1.25
CA ARG A 56 4.62 -2.68 0.05
C ARG A 56 4.40 -3.72 -1.03
N LYS A 57 5.38 -4.59 -1.30
CA LYS A 57 5.25 -5.70 -2.27
C LYS A 57 4.15 -6.67 -1.88
N GLN A 58 4.07 -7.08 -0.61
CA GLN A 58 3.01 -7.97 -0.12
C GLN A 58 1.63 -7.31 -0.23
N GLY A 59 1.52 -6.03 0.14
CA GLY A 59 0.27 -5.30 -0.03
C GLY A 59 -0.16 -5.19 -1.49
N ILE A 60 0.76 -4.87 -2.41
CA ILE A 60 0.46 -4.83 -3.84
C ILE A 60 0.10 -6.22 -4.39
N LYS A 61 0.76 -7.28 -3.90
CA LYS A 61 0.39 -8.65 -4.25
C LYS A 61 -1.06 -8.90 -3.87
N LYS A 62 -1.47 -8.60 -2.64
CA LYS A 62 -2.87 -8.75 -2.18
C LYS A 62 -3.86 -7.93 -3.00
N LEU A 63 -3.49 -6.73 -3.42
CA LEU A 63 -4.31 -5.89 -4.30
C LEU A 63 -4.45 -6.44 -5.73
N LYS A 64 -3.46 -7.22 -6.19
CA LYS A 64 -3.43 -7.80 -7.54
C LYS A 64 -3.85 -9.28 -7.58
N TYR A 65 -3.96 -9.94 -6.44
CA TYR A 65 -4.21 -11.37 -6.38
C TYR A 65 -5.70 -11.66 -6.31
N PHE A 66 -6.17 -12.32 -7.37
CA PHE A 66 -7.43 -13.03 -7.50
C PHE A 66 -7.66 -13.99 -6.31
#